data_AF-B2TQT8-F1
#
_entry.id   AF-B2TQT8-F1
#
_cell.length_a   1.000
_cell.length_b   1.000
_cell.length_c   1.000
_cell.angle_alpha   90.00
_cell.angle_beta   90.00
_cell.angle_gamma   90.00
#
_symmetry.space_group_name_H-M   'P 1'
#
loop_
_entity.id
_entity.type
_entity.pdbx_description
1 polymer ?
#
loop_
_entity_poly.entity_id
_entity_poly.type
_entity_poly.pdbx_seq_one_letter_code
_entity_poly.pdbx_strand_id
1 'polypeptide(L)'
;MTREQNELFLKIIKKEEHLQYCYVSNKGQMFSPHYIKDGTMDKTGEQVCKELLDNKNNPKPQEQTETEILQKQLLETQNMLLELQYKLTNKDLEIK
;
A
#
# COMPACT_ATOMS: atom_id res chain seq x y z
N MET A 1 17.45 15.63 0.89
CA MET A 1 17.67 14.85 -0.36
C MET A 1 18.96 14.07 -0.17
N THR A 2 18.89 12.74 -0.15
CA THR A 2 20.08 11.90 0.07
C THR A 2 20.84 11.67 -1.23
N ARG A 3 22.16 11.38 -1.13
CA ARG A 3 23.06 11.20 -2.29
C ARG A 3 22.56 10.12 -3.26
N GLU A 4 21.93 9.07 -2.73
CA GLU A 4 21.31 8.00 -3.50
C GLU A 4 20.09 8.46 -4.31
N GLN A 5 19.28 9.39 -3.79
CA GLN A 5 18.15 9.96 -4.53
C GLN A 5 18.63 10.80 -5.70
N ASN A 6 19.73 11.54 -5.54
CA ASN A 6 20.33 12.34 -6.61
C ASN A 6 20.95 11.46 -7.70
N GLU A 7 21.62 10.36 -7.33
CA GLU A 7 22.14 9.41 -8.31
C GLU A 7 21.03 8.68 -9.08
N LEU A 8 19.93 8.33 -8.41
CA LEU A 8 18.74 7.79 -9.07
C LEU A 8 18.13 8.80 -10.05
N PHE A 9 18.03 10.07 -9.63
CA PHE A 9 17.59 11.17 -10.50
C PHE A 9 18.49 11.32 -11.73
N LEU A 10 19.82 11.32 -11.55
CA LEU A 10 20.78 11.44 -12.64
C LEU A 10 20.80 10.21 -13.56
N LYS A 11 20.56 9.00 -13.04
CA LYS A 11 20.35 7.78 -13.85
C LYS A 11 19.05 7.79 -14.65
N ILE A 12 18.02 8.49 -14.15
CA ILE A 12 16.71 8.65 -14.81
C ILE A 12 16.74 9.74 -15.89
N ILE A 13 17.70 10.67 -15.86
CA ILE A 13 18.04 11.52 -17.02
C ILE A 13 18.76 10.66 -18.08
N LYS A 14 18.03 9.67 -18.59
CA LYS A 14 18.40 8.87 -19.76
C LYS A 14 18.05 9.70 -20.98
N LYS A 15 19.04 10.30 -21.66
CA LYS A 15 18.94 10.94 -22.99
C LYS A 15 17.87 12.03 -23.15
N GLU A 16 18.19 13.06 -23.92
CA GLU A 16 17.27 14.18 -24.21
C GLU A 16 15.90 13.72 -24.75
N GLU A 17 15.89 12.60 -25.47
CA GLU A 17 14.71 11.94 -26.03
C GLU A 17 13.69 11.46 -24.98
N HIS A 18 14.07 11.25 -23.72
CA HIS A 18 13.12 10.78 -22.71
C HIS A 18 12.44 11.93 -21.95
N LEU A 19 12.95 13.16 -22.09
CA LEU A 19 12.32 14.35 -21.51
C LEU A 19 10.92 14.58 -22.08
N GLN A 20 10.67 14.15 -23.32
CA GLN A 20 9.35 14.22 -23.95
C GLN A 20 8.29 13.36 -23.24
N TYR A 21 8.71 12.37 -22.45
CA TYR A 21 7.81 11.50 -21.69
C TYR A 21 7.67 11.92 -20.23
N CYS A 22 8.38 12.97 -19.80
CA CYS A 22 8.21 13.57 -18.49
C CYS A 22 6.99 14.50 -18.50
N TYR A 23 6.33 14.62 -17.35
CA TYR A 23 5.19 15.51 -17.18
C TYR A 23 5.46 16.49 -16.04
N VAL A 24 5.21 17.77 -16.27
CA VAL A 24 5.29 18.80 -15.23
C VAL A 24 3.87 19.21 -14.86
N SER A 25 3.47 18.91 -13.63
CA SER A 25 2.16 19.32 -13.13
C SER A 25 2.06 20.83 -12.94
N ASN A 26 0.83 21.33 -12.85
CA ASN A 26 0.50 22.74 -12.56
C ASN A 26 1.09 23.26 -11.24
N LYS A 27 1.57 22.37 -10.35
CA LYS A 27 2.21 22.71 -9.08
C LYS A 27 3.75 22.71 -9.18
N GLY A 28 4.31 22.61 -10.38
CA GLY A 28 5.76 22.56 -10.61
C GLY A 28 6.42 21.24 -10.23
N GLN A 29 5.65 20.19 -9.92
CA GLN A 29 6.21 18.85 -9.70
C GLN A 29 6.42 18.14 -11.04
N MET A 30 7.63 17.61 -11.23
CA MET A 30 8.01 16.81 -12.38
C MET A 30 7.82 15.33 -12.09
N PHE A 31 7.16 14.63 -13.01
CA PHE A 31 6.91 13.20 -12.99
C PHE A 31 7.68 12.55 -14.13
N SER A 32 8.60 11.66 -13.78
CA SER A 32 9.39 10.89 -14.75
C SER A 32 8.61 9.67 -15.24
N PRO A 33 8.84 9.21 -16.48
CA PRO A 33 8.28 7.95 -16.97
C PRO A 33 8.77 6.75 -16.15
N HIS A 34 7.93 5.72 -16.07
CA HIS A 34 8.22 4.45 -15.40
C HIS A 34 8.73 3.41 -16.41
N TYR A 35 9.79 2.69 -16.03
CA TYR A 35 10.39 1.63 -16.83
C TYR A 35 10.35 0.31 -16.08
N ILE A 36 10.00 -0.76 -16.80
CA ILE A 36 10.10 -2.14 -16.32
C ILE A 36 11.60 -2.51 -16.21
N LYS A 37 11.92 -3.58 -15.47
CA LYS A 37 13.30 -4.09 -15.30
C LYS A 37 14.04 -4.33 -16.63
N ASP A 38 13.30 -4.65 -17.69
CA ASP A 38 13.83 -4.86 -19.04
C ASP A 38 14.16 -3.55 -19.79
N GLY A 39 13.92 -2.39 -19.17
CA GLY A 39 14.18 -1.07 -19.74
C GLY A 39 13.09 -0.55 -20.67
N THR A 40 12.04 -1.33 -20.92
CA THR A 40 10.84 -0.89 -21.66
C THR A 40 10.03 0.09 -20.82
N MET A 41 9.57 1.18 -21.45
CA MET A 41 8.68 2.15 -20.80
C MET A 41 7.28 1.57 -20.70
N ASP A 42 6.76 1.47 -19.47
CA ASP A 42 5.40 1.02 -19.19
C ASP A 42 4.44 2.20 -19.00
N LYS A 43 4.95 3.30 -18.42
CA LYS A 43 4.12 4.49 -18.13
C LYS A 43 4.85 5.77 -18.45
N THR A 44 4.14 6.73 -19.03
CA THR A 44 4.61 8.11 -19.17
C THR A 44 4.49 8.87 -17.85
N GLY A 45 5.19 10.01 -17.71
CA GLY A 45 5.09 10.87 -16.53
C GLY A 45 3.66 11.35 -16.26
N GLU A 46 2.87 11.58 -17.31
CA GLU A 46 1.46 11.97 -17.18
C GLU A 46 0.62 10.85 -16.56
N GLN A 47 0.82 9.60 -17.02
CA GLN A 47 0.14 8.43 -16.47
C GLN A 47 0.54 8.18 -15.01
N VAL A 48 1.83 8.33 -14.68
CA VAL A 48 2.31 8.25 -13.29
C VAL A 48 1.65 9.33 -12.42
N CYS A 49 1.53 10.56 -12.93
CA CYS A 49 0.85 11.64 -12.23
C CYS A 49 -0.63 11.30 -11.99
N LYS A 50 -1.32 10.85 -13.04
CA LYS A 50 -2.73 10.46 -12.97
C LYS A 50 -2.96 9.35 -11.96
N GLU A 51 -2.15 8.29 -11.95
CA GLU A 51 -2.25 7.21 -10.97
C GLU A 51 -2.03 7.69 -9.54
N LEU A 52 -1.11 8.64 -9.31
CA LEU A 52 -0.92 9.22 -7.98
C LEU A 52 -2.11 10.07 -7.53
N LEU A 53 -2.75 10.79 -8.45
CA LEU A 53 -3.99 11.52 -8.18
C LEU A 53 -5.16 10.58 -7.91
N ASP A 54 -5.31 9.52 -8.71
CA ASP A 54 -6.38 8.53 -8.59
C ASP A 54 -6.23 7.73 -7.28
N ASN A 55 -5.02 7.30 -6.91
CA ASN A 55 -4.78 6.63 -5.62
C ASN A 55 -4.98 7.56 -4.41
N LYS A 56 -4.75 8.88 -4.56
CA LYS A 56 -5.04 9.86 -3.49
C LYS A 56 -6.53 10.07 -3.30
N ASN A 57 -7.29 10.10 -4.40
CA ASN A 57 -8.73 10.33 -4.37
C ASN A 57 -9.51 9.06 -4.06
N ASN A 58 -8.90 7.89 -4.28
CA ASN A 58 -9.51 6.59 -4.07
C ASN A 58 -8.47 5.65 -3.44
N PRO A 59 -8.26 5.71 -2.11
CA PRO A 59 -7.32 4.82 -1.45
C PRO A 59 -7.77 3.38 -1.72
N LYS A 60 -6.88 2.57 -2.29
CA LYS A 60 -7.16 1.14 -2.46
C LYS A 60 -7.54 0.56 -1.10
N PRO A 61 -8.53 -0.35 -1.03
CA PRO A 61 -8.80 -1.08 0.20
C PRO A 61 -7.49 -1.65 0.70
N GLN A 62 -7.12 -1.28 1.93
CA GLN A 62 -5.89 -1.76 2.53
C GLN A 62 -6.05 -3.27 2.69
N GLU A 63 -5.19 -4.03 2.01
CA GLU A 63 -5.17 -5.48 2.16
C GLU A 63 -4.84 -5.77 3.62
N GLN A 64 -5.64 -6.62 4.27
CA GLN A 64 -5.50 -6.87 5.70
C GLN A 64 -4.08 -7.37 5.99
N THR A 65 -3.37 -6.70 6.89
CA THR A 65 -2.02 -7.14 7.22
C THR A 65 -2.07 -8.46 8.00
N GLU A 66 -1.00 -9.26 7.93
CA GLU A 66 -0.92 -10.52 8.70
C GLU A 66 -1.21 -10.32 10.19
N THR A 67 -0.81 -9.16 10.73
CA THR A 67 -1.11 -8.76 12.11
C THR A 67 -2.60 -8.53 12.38
N GLU A 68 -3.34 -7.92 11.45
CA GLU A 68 -4.79 -7.70 11.58
C GLU A 68 -5.55 -9.03 11.51
N ILE A 69 -5.09 -9.96 10.66
CA ILE A 69 -5.62 -11.32 10.57
C ILE A 69 -5.41 -12.07 11.88
N LEU A 70 -4.19 -12.03 12.44
CA LEU A 70 -3.87 -12.67 13.72
C LEU A 70 -4.66 -12.07 14.89
N GLN A 71 -4.82 -10.73 14.92
CA GLN A 71 -5.62 -10.06 15.95
C GLN A 71 -7.09 -10.49 15.89
N LYS A 72 -7.66 -10.61 14.69
CA LYS A 72 -9.02 -11.10 14.50
C LYS A 72 -9.18 -12.54 15.01
N GLN A 73 -8.26 -13.44 14.64
CA GLN A 73 -8.28 -14.83 15.10
C GLN A 73 -8.14 -14.94 16.63
N LEU A 74 -7.28 -14.12 17.23
CA LEU A 74 -7.13 -14.04 18.69
C LEU A 74 -8.44 -13.63 19.35
N LEU A 75 -9.11 -12.60 18.83
CA LEU A 75 -10.37 -12.10 19.37
C LEU A 75 -11.49 -13.14 19.26
N GLU A 76 -11.61 -13.82 18.13
CA GLU A 76 -12.57 -14.90 17.92
C GLU A 76 -12.34 -16.05 18.90
N THR A 77 -11.07 -16.42 19.13
CA THR A 77 -10.69 -17.47 20.09
C THR A 77 -11.05 -17.07 21.52
N GLN A 78 -10.80 -15.81 21.92
CA GLN A 78 -11.15 -15.30 23.24
C GLN A 78 -12.66 -15.32 23.47
N ASN A 79 -13.46 -14.91 22.48
CA ASN A 79 -14.92 -14.96 22.56
C ASN A 79 -15.44 -16.39 22.71
N MET A 80 -14.88 -17.34 21.95
CA MET A 80 -15.26 -18.76 22.08
C MET A 80 -14.94 -19.31 23.47
N LEU A 81 -13.76 -19.01 24.02
CA LEU A 81 -13.39 -19.44 25.37
C LEU A 81 -14.32 -18.84 26.42
N LEU A 82 -14.71 -17.57 26.26
CA LEU A 82 -15.65 -16.92 27.16
C LEU A 82 -17.03 -17.59 27.15
N GLU A 83 -17.55 -17.93 25.96
CA GLU A 83 -18.82 -18.68 25.86
C GLU A 83 -18.74 -20.05 26.51
N LEU A 84 -17.63 -20.78 26.32
CA LEU A 84 -17.41 -22.08 26.94
C LEU A 84 -17.35 -21.97 28.46
N GLN A 85 -16.63 -20.96 28.97
CA GLN A 85 -16.57 -20.69 30.40
C GLN A 85 -17.97 -20.41 30.97
N TYR A 86 -18.75 -19.54 30.33
CA TYR A 86 -20.12 -19.25 30.74
C TYR A 86 -21.00 -20.51 30.78
N LYS A 87 -20.93 -21.36 29.73
CA LYS A 87 -21.68 -22.61 29.66
C LYS A 87 -21.30 -23.60 30.77
N LEU A 88 -20.02 -23.67 31.15
CA LEU A 88 -19.54 -24.53 32.23
C LEU A 88 -19.95 -23.98 33.60
N THR A 89 -19.74 -22.68 33.85
CA THR A 89 -20.06 -22.06 35.15
C THR A 89 -21.56 -22.07 35.47
N ASN A 90 -22.43 -21.93 34.47
CA ASN A 90 -23.87 -22.03 34.69
C ASN A 90 -24.36 -23.46 34.91
N LYS A 91 -23.72 -24.46 34.28
CA LYS A 91 -24.03 -25.88 34.56
C LYS A 91 -23.69 -26.27 36.00
N ASP A 92 -22.62 -25.71 36.57
CA ASP A 92 -22.26 -25.94 37.98
C ASP A 92 -23.21 -25.25 38.98
N LEU A 93 -23.95 -24.22 38.55
CA LEU A 93 -24.93 -23.49 39.38
C LEU A 93 -26.32 -24.14 39.40
N GLU A 94 -26.68 -24.91 38.36
CA GLU A 94 -27.97 -25.64 38.27
C GLU A 94 -27.98 -26.96 39.07
N ILE A 95 -26.83 -27.40 39.60
CA ILE A 95 -26.71 -28.58 40.48
C ILE A 95 -26.65 -28.10 41.94
N LYS A 96 -27.76 -27.59 42.47
CA LYS A 96 -28.00 -27.35 43.90
C LYS A 96 -29.49 -27.43 44.21
#